data_AF-A0A835I538-F1
#
_entry.id   AF-A0A835I538-F1
#
_cell.length_a   1.000
_cell.length_b   1.000
_cell.length_c   1.000
_cell.angle_alpha   90.00
_cell.angle_beta   90.00
_cell.angle_gamma   90.00
#
_symmetry.space_group_name_H-M   'P 1'
#
loop_
_entity.id
_entity.type
_entity.pdbx_description
1 polymer ?
#
loop_
_entity_poly.entity_id
_entity_poly.type
_entity_poly.pdbx_seq_one_letter_code
_entity_poly.pdbx_strand_id
1 'polypeptide(L)'
;MASCSTFTQLFLPNSPTPSFSKPRFKPIKATTTTSSLPLSDPLVLRIAETLEDSLTTTPLPSSSSLQKLRDTSSNSVLSLSWPSKKDEAFRFTDTSFIKTSQIKPVSTPSVKLPTDLAHTIFPKLVIIDGYIAGSERINELGSGVFVGSVNEIDCEVIKQRVFEFVSEFQDGDLFWSLNGIGTPDVSVVYVPKECRVEIPLHLMFYSSESEDVGSNVLPVSNPRVLVIVEEGGRLGLLRSILVEMGRGVIGLIGFGDVYWRRGKLRILLIHFGRDPMLLIQSGLLFVRHNLHVQQVGGETITELSFHLCLHEQTQDLHSRLVLDHPRGTSQQLHKCIVAHSSGQAVFDGNIKVNRFAQQTNAGQMTRTLLLEPRKNCKLEAQSPNHS
;
A
#
# COMPACT_ATOMS: atom_id res chain seq x y z
N MET A 1 56.11 -59.30 37.42
CA MET A 1 55.49 -60.60 37.73
C MET A 1 54.12 -60.63 37.07
N ALA A 2 53.87 -61.65 36.27
CA ALA A 2 52.61 -61.89 35.57
C ALA A 2 51.59 -62.56 36.49
N SER A 3 50.30 -62.26 36.31
CA SER A 3 49.18 -63.22 36.36
C SER A 3 47.87 -62.43 36.14
N CYS A 4 47.12 -62.64 35.07
CA CYS A 4 46.28 -63.80 34.72
C CYS A 4 44.84 -63.68 35.30
N SER A 5 43.92 -64.04 34.42
CA SER A 5 42.44 -64.08 34.41
C SER A 5 41.79 -64.68 35.68
N THR A 6 40.47 -64.60 35.94
CA THR A 6 39.37 -65.17 35.14
C THR A 6 38.00 -64.86 35.78
N PHE A 7 36.97 -64.85 34.92
CA PHE A 7 35.51 -64.77 35.10
C PHE A 7 34.86 -65.21 36.43
N THR A 8 33.83 -64.45 36.87
CA THR A 8 32.64 -64.99 37.56
C THR A 8 31.40 -64.16 37.19
N GLN A 9 30.26 -64.84 37.07
CA GLN A 9 29.04 -64.46 36.35
C GLN A 9 28.29 -63.21 36.87
N LEU A 10 27.78 -62.41 35.92
CA LEU A 10 26.80 -61.34 36.14
C LEU A 10 25.38 -61.94 36.28
N PHE A 11 24.72 -61.68 37.41
CA PHE A 11 23.26 -61.77 37.54
C PHE A 11 22.65 -60.38 37.30
N LEU A 12 21.86 -60.25 36.23
CA LEU A 12 21.01 -59.08 35.95
C LEU A 12 19.66 -59.24 36.68
N PRO A 13 19.15 -58.22 37.38
CA PRO A 13 17.75 -58.18 37.79
C PRO A 13 16.83 -57.80 36.62
N ASN A 14 15.69 -58.48 36.53
CA ASN A 14 14.67 -58.36 35.48
C ASN A 14 14.10 -56.95 35.34
N SER A 15 13.98 -56.48 34.10
CA SER A 15 13.24 -55.29 33.69
C SER A 15 11.73 -55.53 33.62
N PRO A 16 10.88 -54.53 33.93
CA PRO A 16 9.43 -54.65 33.78
C PRO A 16 9.01 -54.53 32.31
N THR A 17 8.10 -55.42 31.90
CA THR A 17 7.48 -55.45 30.57
C THR A 17 6.39 -54.36 30.42
N PRO A 18 6.39 -53.55 29.35
CA PRO A 18 5.29 -52.64 29.06
C PRO A 18 4.13 -53.36 28.36
N SER A 19 2.92 -53.23 28.90
CA SER A 19 1.68 -53.74 28.29
C SER A 19 1.22 -52.84 27.14
N PHE A 20 1.12 -53.38 25.93
CA PHE A 20 0.54 -52.69 24.78
C PHE A 20 -1.00 -52.84 24.76
N SER A 21 -1.72 -51.74 24.91
CA SER A 21 -3.16 -51.68 24.64
C SER A 21 -3.42 -51.53 23.13
N LYS A 22 -4.27 -52.39 22.56
CA LYS A 22 -4.66 -52.33 21.14
C LYS A 22 -5.44 -51.02 20.82
N PRO A 23 -5.16 -50.34 19.69
CA PRO A 23 -5.92 -49.15 19.29
C PRO A 23 -7.34 -49.52 18.85
N ARG A 24 -8.35 -48.79 19.34
CA ARG A 24 -9.72 -48.80 18.79
C ARG A 24 -9.74 -47.99 17.49
N PHE A 25 -9.96 -48.65 16.35
CA PHE A 25 -10.28 -47.99 15.10
C PHE A 25 -11.71 -47.42 15.16
N LYS A 26 -11.84 -46.09 15.04
CA LYS A 26 -13.11 -45.43 14.71
C LYS A 26 -13.26 -45.43 13.18
N PRO A 27 -14.46 -45.69 12.62
CA PRO A 27 -14.65 -45.61 11.17
C PRO A 27 -14.45 -44.15 10.72
N ILE A 28 -13.53 -43.96 9.77
CA ILE A 28 -13.30 -42.69 9.10
C ILE A 28 -14.55 -42.40 8.28
N LYS A 29 -15.35 -41.40 8.67
CA LYS A 29 -16.30 -40.80 7.74
C LYS A 29 -15.47 -40.15 6.64
N ALA A 30 -15.57 -40.67 5.43
CA ALA A 30 -15.08 -39.98 4.24
C ALA A 30 -15.81 -38.65 4.16
N THR A 31 -15.15 -37.59 4.65
CA THR A 31 -15.59 -36.23 4.39
C THR A 31 -15.03 -35.95 3.00
N THR A 32 -15.87 -36.09 1.98
CA THR A 32 -15.60 -35.52 0.68
C THR A 32 -15.52 -34.02 0.89
N THR A 33 -14.32 -33.52 1.20
CA THR A 33 -13.99 -32.12 0.94
C THR A 33 -13.95 -32.00 -0.57
N THR A 34 -15.11 -31.78 -1.17
CA THR A 34 -15.18 -30.97 -2.38
C THR A 34 -14.49 -29.67 -2.02
N SER A 35 -13.21 -29.54 -2.37
CA SER A 35 -12.60 -28.24 -2.58
C SER A 35 -13.36 -27.62 -3.75
N SER A 36 -14.51 -27.03 -3.47
CA SER A 36 -15.05 -26.02 -4.36
C SER A 36 -13.95 -24.98 -4.43
N LEU A 37 -13.28 -24.88 -5.58
CA LEU A 37 -12.58 -23.66 -5.93
C LEU A 37 -13.56 -22.53 -5.59
N PRO A 38 -13.17 -21.55 -4.75
CA PRO A 38 -14.08 -20.46 -4.46
C PRO A 38 -14.48 -19.87 -5.81
N LEU A 39 -15.78 -19.92 -6.13
CA LEU A 39 -16.28 -19.19 -7.28
C LEU A 39 -15.87 -17.74 -7.06
N SER A 40 -15.21 -17.14 -8.06
CA SER A 40 -14.84 -15.73 -8.04
C SER A 40 -16.06 -14.87 -7.67
N ASP A 41 -15.86 -13.84 -6.85
CA ASP A 41 -16.96 -12.97 -6.41
C ASP A 41 -17.56 -12.22 -7.62
N PRO A 42 -18.84 -12.42 -7.98
CA PRO A 42 -19.41 -11.85 -9.20
C PRO A 42 -19.42 -10.33 -9.22
N LEU A 43 -19.54 -9.67 -8.06
CA LEU A 43 -19.48 -8.22 -7.98
C LEU A 43 -18.08 -7.73 -8.31
N VAL A 44 -17.08 -8.40 -7.75
CA VAL A 44 -15.67 -8.09 -7.96
C VAL A 44 -15.31 -8.24 -9.45
N LEU A 45 -15.75 -9.33 -10.09
CA LEU A 45 -15.55 -9.54 -11.53
C LEU A 45 -16.23 -8.45 -12.36
N ARG A 46 -17.48 -8.08 -12.04
CA ARG A 46 -18.19 -7.01 -12.75
C ARG A 46 -17.47 -5.66 -12.64
N ILE A 47 -16.90 -5.34 -11.48
CA ILE A 47 -16.12 -4.11 -11.30
C ILE A 47 -14.83 -4.17 -12.14
N ALA A 48 -14.13 -5.31 -12.13
CA ALA A 48 -12.95 -5.53 -12.96
C ALA A 48 -13.26 -5.33 -14.46
N GLU A 49 -14.31 -5.97 -14.98
CA GLU A 49 -14.78 -5.79 -16.37
C GLU A 49 -15.08 -4.32 -16.68
N THR A 50 -15.81 -3.63 -15.78
CA THR A 50 -16.14 -2.21 -15.95
C THR A 50 -14.89 -1.32 -16.05
N LEU A 51 -13.84 -1.64 -15.28
CA LEU A 51 -12.56 -0.92 -15.32
C LEU A 51 -11.77 -1.24 -16.59
N GLU A 52 -11.72 -2.49 -17.03
CA GLU A 52 -11.07 -2.89 -18.28
C GLU A 52 -11.71 -2.21 -19.50
N ASP A 53 -13.03 -2.20 -19.58
CA ASP A 53 -13.80 -1.57 -20.66
C ASP A 53 -13.56 -0.05 -20.72
N SER A 54 -13.35 0.60 -19.57
CA SER A 54 -13.09 2.04 -19.52
C SER A 54 -11.76 2.44 -20.20
N LEU A 55 -10.79 1.53 -20.25
CA LEU A 55 -9.48 1.80 -20.83
C LEU A 55 -9.42 1.47 -22.33
N THR A 56 -10.19 0.49 -22.82
CA THR A 56 -10.19 0.09 -24.24
C THR A 56 -10.84 1.12 -25.15
N THR A 57 -11.73 1.95 -24.60
CA THR A 57 -12.40 3.04 -25.31
C THR A 57 -11.51 4.28 -25.50
N THR A 58 -10.35 4.32 -24.86
CA THR A 58 -9.39 5.44 -24.95
C THR A 58 -8.13 4.98 -25.71
N PRO A 59 -7.69 5.67 -26.79
CA PRO A 59 -6.47 5.30 -27.50
C PRO A 59 -5.24 5.63 -26.64
N LEU A 60 -4.82 4.69 -25.80
CA LEU A 60 -3.59 4.78 -25.01
C LEU A 60 -2.43 4.08 -25.73
N PRO A 61 -1.20 4.64 -25.71
CA PRO A 61 -0.01 3.90 -26.10
C PRO A 61 0.20 2.75 -25.11
N SER A 62 -0.10 1.52 -25.50
CA SER A 62 0.10 0.36 -24.64
C SER A 62 1.58 -0.04 -24.66
N SER A 63 2.33 0.38 -23.64
CA SER A 63 3.59 -0.30 -23.32
C SER A 63 3.30 -1.72 -22.84
N SER A 64 4.14 -2.68 -23.22
CA SER A 64 3.99 -4.09 -22.83
C SER A 64 3.93 -4.29 -21.31
N SER A 65 4.58 -3.41 -20.54
CA SER A 65 4.60 -3.47 -19.07
C SER A 65 3.31 -2.98 -18.41
N LEU A 66 2.65 -1.95 -18.97
CA LEU A 66 1.32 -1.55 -18.49
C LEU A 66 0.29 -2.65 -18.75
N GLN A 67 0.39 -3.32 -19.90
CA GLN A 67 -0.47 -4.46 -20.18
C GLN A 67 -0.20 -5.61 -19.18
N LYS A 68 1.07 -5.95 -18.94
CA LYS A 68 1.44 -6.96 -17.95
C LYS A 68 0.92 -6.64 -16.55
N LEU A 69 0.97 -5.37 -16.13
CA LEU A 69 0.40 -4.92 -14.86
C LEU A 69 -1.10 -5.21 -14.80
N ARG A 70 -1.85 -4.82 -15.83
CA ARG A 70 -3.30 -5.05 -15.90
C ARG A 70 -3.61 -6.54 -15.90
N ASP A 71 -2.96 -7.33 -16.76
CA ASP A 71 -3.15 -8.77 -16.84
C ASP A 71 -2.87 -9.47 -15.49
N THR A 72 -1.79 -9.09 -14.81
CA THR A 72 -1.44 -9.65 -13.49
C THR A 72 -2.51 -9.28 -12.45
N SER A 73 -3.03 -8.06 -12.53
CA SER A 73 -4.07 -7.58 -11.62
C SER A 73 -5.41 -8.27 -11.89
N SER A 74 -5.83 -8.42 -13.15
CA SER A 74 -7.03 -9.16 -13.54
C SER A 74 -6.96 -10.62 -13.08
N ASN A 75 -5.82 -11.28 -13.28
CA ASN A 75 -5.61 -12.65 -12.80
C ASN A 75 -5.70 -12.77 -11.28
N SER A 76 -5.15 -11.79 -10.53
CA SER A 76 -5.22 -11.77 -9.08
C SER A 76 -6.67 -11.72 -8.58
N VAL A 77 -7.50 -10.88 -9.20
CA VAL A 77 -8.90 -10.66 -8.82
C VAL A 77 -9.75 -11.93 -8.90
N LEU A 78 -9.43 -12.88 -9.78
CA LEU A 78 -10.14 -14.16 -9.90
C LEU A 78 -10.19 -14.97 -8.59
N SER A 79 -9.21 -14.75 -7.71
CA SER A 79 -9.07 -15.46 -6.43
C SER A 79 -9.48 -14.63 -5.21
N LEU A 80 -9.87 -13.37 -5.40
CA LEU A 80 -10.20 -12.43 -4.33
C LEU A 80 -11.72 -12.32 -4.15
N SER A 81 -12.15 -12.10 -2.91
CA SER A 81 -13.54 -11.81 -2.56
C SER A 81 -13.65 -10.40 -2.00
N TRP A 82 -14.86 -9.84 -2.00
CA TRP A 82 -15.09 -8.56 -1.34
C TRP A 82 -14.70 -8.64 0.15
N PRO A 83 -13.85 -7.71 0.66
CA PRO A 83 -13.38 -7.78 2.03
C PRO A 83 -14.52 -7.61 3.03
N SER A 84 -14.39 -8.31 4.15
CA SER A 84 -15.35 -8.33 5.24
C SER A 84 -14.66 -7.97 6.56
N LYS A 85 -15.46 -7.67 7.60
CA LYS A 85 -14.94 -7.44 8.95
C LYS A 85 -14.28 -8.68 9.59
N LYS A 86 -14.34 -9.85 8.94
CA LYS A 86 -13.62 -11.07 9.36
C LYS A 86 -12.18 -11.09 8.84
N ASP A 87 -11.90 -10.36 7.77
CA ASP A 87 -10.56 -10.23 7.21
C ASP A 87 -9.77 -9.25 8.07
N GLU A 88 -8.62 -9.69 8.58
CA GLU A 88 -7.88 -8.92 9.59
C GLU A 88 -7.52 -7.50 9.12
N ALA A 89 -7.11 -7.36 7.85
CA ALA A 89 -6.79 -6.08 7.22
C ALA A 89 -8.00 -5.11 7.11
N PHE A 90 -9.23 -5.62 7.21
CA PHE A 90 -10.49 -4.87 7.08
C PHE A 90 -11.38 -4.97 8.32
N ARG A 91 -10.89 -5.54 9.42
CA ARG A 91 -11.64 -5.74 10.66
C ARG A 91 -12.30 -4.46 11.18
N PHE A 92 -11.61 -3.33 11.01
CA PHE A 92 -12.03 -2.01 11.49
C PHE A 92 -12.49 -1.07 10.37
N THR A 93 -12.58 -1.58 9.15
CA THR A 93 -12.75 -0.79 7.93
C THR A 93 -13.98 -1.26 7.19
N ASP A 94 -15.03 -0.44 7.20
CA ASP A 94 -16.29 -0.79 6.54
C ASP A 94 -16.29 -0.32 5.08
N THR A 95 -16.23 -1.28 4.16
CA THR A 95 -16.25 -1.02 2.70
C THR A 95 -17.60 -1.33 2.07
N SER A 96 -18.64 -1.59 2.87
CA SER A 96 -19.98 -1.93 2.37
C SER A 96 -20.59 -0.84 1.51
N PHE A 97 -20.28 0.43 1.80
CA PHE A 97 -20.78 1.56 1.00
C PHE A 97 -20.30 1.47 -0.46
N ILE A 98 -19.03 1.13 -0.70
CA ILE A 98 -18.47 0.93 -2.05
C ILE A 98 -19.16 -0.27 -2.71
N LYS A 99 -19.39 -1.34 -1.93
CA LYS A 99 -20.05 -2.57 -2.40
C LYS A 99 -21.46 -2.31 -2.94
N THR A 100 -22.18 -1.37 -2.35
CA THR A 100 -23.57 -1.02 -2.72
C THR A 100 -23.67 0.05 -3.79
N SER A 101 -22.57 0.74 -4.10
CA SER A 101 -22.51 1.80 -5.10
C SER A 101 -22.45 1.28 -6.53
N GLN A 102 -22.94 2.11 -7.45
CA GLN A 102 -22.70 1.99 -8.88
C GLN A 102 -21.33 2.60 -9.19
N ILE A 103 -20.32 1.74 -9.33
CA ILE A 103 -18.97 2.15 -9.74
C ILE A 103 -19.01 2.70 -11.17
N LYS A 104 -18.49 3.92 -11.34
CA LYS A 104 -18.37 4.60 -12.63
C LYS A 104 -16.92 5.05 -12.84
N PRO A 105 -16.13 4.40 -13.69
CA PRO A 105 -14.78 4.86 -13.99
C PRO A 105 -14.81 6.26 -14.60
N VAL A 106 -13.93 7.12 -14.10
CA VAL A 106 -13.76 8.49 -14.62
C VAL A 106 -13.02 8.42 -15.95
N SER A 107 -13.52 9.15 -16.95
CA SER A 107 -12.86 9.24 -18.26
C SER A 107 -11.70 10.23 -18.23
N THR A 108 -10.95 10.35 -19.33
CA THR A 108 -9.84 11.31 -19.44
C THR A 108 -10.25 12.71 -18.97
N PRO A 109 -9.52 13.30 -18.01
CA PRO A 109 -9.93 14.54 -17.38
C PRO A 109 -9.84 15.70 -18.38
N SER A 110 -10.93 16.45 -18.51
CA SER A 110 -11.01 17.70 -19.28
C SER A 110 -10.83 18.95 -18.40
N VAL A 111 -10.51 18.75 -17.11
CA VAL A 111 -10.50 19.81 -16.11
C VAL A 111 -9.17 20.55 -16.06
N LYS A 112 -9.25 21.89 -16.02
CA LYS A 112 -8.12 22.76 -15.73
C LYS A 112 -7.93 22.84 -14.22
N LEU A 113 -6.70 22.63 -13.75
CA LEU A 113 -6.37 22.76 -12.33
C LEU A 113 -6.79 24.12 -11.76
N PRO A 114 -7.38 24.14 -10.54
CA PRO A 114 -7.65 25.39 -9.84
C PRO A 114 -6.35 26.19 -9.66
N THR A 115 -6.36 27.44 -10.11
CA THR A 115 -5.17 28.31 -10.16
C THR A 115 -4.57 28.56 -8.76
N ASP A 116 -5.39 28.53 -7.71
CA ASP A 116 -4.98 28.80 -6.33
C ASP A 116 -4.16 27.67 -5.68
N LEU A 117 -4.21 26.46 -6.26
CA LEU A 117 -3.44 25.29 -5.79
C LEU A 117 -2.02 25.26 -6.36
N ALA A 118 -1.67 26.24 -7.21
CA ALA A 118 -0.37 26.31 -7.87
C ALA A 118 0.79 26.69 -6.94
N HIS A 119 0.51 27.25 -5.77
CA HIS A 119 1.52 27.87 -4.90
C HIS A 119 2.18 26.90 -3.92
N THR A 120 2.95 25.94 -4.44
CA THR A 120 3.94 25.23 -3.62
C THR A 120 5.35 25.64 -4.04
N ILE A 121 6.23 25.77 -3.04
CA ILE A 121 7.65 26.13 -3.27
C ILE A 121 8.49 24.93 -3.75
N PHE A 122 7.87 23.75 -3.86
CA PHE A 122 8.53 22.49 -4.17
C PHE A 122 8.29 22.11 -5.65
N PRO A 123 9.25 21.44 -6.31
CA PRO A 123 9.00 20.72 -7.55
C PRO A 123 7.77 19.83 -7.40
N LYS A 124 6.89 19.81 -8.41
CA LYS A 124 5.62 19.07 -8.30
C LYS A 124 5.25 18.31 -9.56
N LEU A 125 4.63 17.16 -9.36
CA LEU A 125 3.97 16.36 -10.38
C LEU A 125 2.48 16.36 -10.06
N VAL A 126 1.66 16.70 -11.05
CA VAL A 126 0.20 16.79 -10.89
C VAL A 126 -0.48 15.64 -11.62
N ILE A 127 -1.27 14.90 -10.87
CA ILE A 127 -1.99 13.70 -11.32
C ILE A 127 -3.49 13.98 -11.18
N ILE A 128 -4.23 14.01 -12.28
CA ILE A 128 -5.68 14.15 -12.29
C ILE A 128 -6.29 12.81 -12.69
N ASP A 129 -7.10 12.20 -11.81
CA ASP A 129 -7.81 10.95 -12.07
C ASP A 129 -6.95 9.81 -12.65
N GLY A 130 -5.68 9.76 -12.25
CA GLY A 130 -4.71 8.77 -12.70
C GLY A 130 -3.88 9.16 -13.91
N TYR A 131 -4.20 10.27 -14.58
CA TYR A 131 -3.41 10.82 -15.68
C TYR A 131 -2.44 11.89 -15.17
N ILE A 132 -1.23 11.93 -15.72
CA ILE A 132 -0.32 13.04 -15.49
C ILE A 132 -0.82 14.26 -16.26
N ALA A 133 -1.21 15.30 -15.54
CA ALA A 133 -1.76 16.53 -16.12
C ALA A 133 -0.69 17.61 -16.34
N GLY A 134 0.45 17.50 -15.65
CA GLY A 134 1.55 18.43 -15.80
C GLY A 134 2.58 18.29 -14.69
N SER A 135 3.70 18.98 -14.87
CA SER A 135 4.78 19.02 -13.90
C SER A 135 5.38 20.43 -13.85
N GLU A 136 5.90 20.82 -12.69
CA GLU A 136 6.55 22.12 -12.51
C GLU A 136 7.86 21.93 -11.74
N ARG A 137 8.91 22.62 -12.20
CA ARG A 137 10.24 22.69 -11.54
C ARG A 137 10.92 21.34 -11.29
N ILE A 138 10.51 20.29 -12.01
CA ILE A 138 11.12 18.95 -11.94
C ILE A 138 12.61 18.96 -12.31
N ASN A 139 13.01 19.87 -13.18
CA ASN A 139 14.41 20.12 -13.56
C ASN A 139 15.30 20.54 -12.36
N GLU A 140 14.73 20.97 -11.23
CA GLU A 140 15.48 21.32 -10.02
C GLU A 140 15.84 20.10 -9.15
N LEU A 141 15.32 18.90 -9.46
CA LEU A 141 15.57 17.69 -8.67
C LEU A 141 16.99 17.12 -8.84
N GLY A 142 17.73 17.59 -9.84
CA GLY A 142 19.09 17.14 -10.13
C GLY A 142 19.21 16.33 -11.42
N SER A 143 20.45 16.17 -11.89
CA SER A 143 20.74 15.47 -13.13
C SER A 143 20.39 13.98 -13.04
N GLY A 144 19.73 13.46 -14.08
CA GLY A 144 19.36 12.04 -14.19
C GLY A 144 18.15 11.59 -13.37
N VAL A 145 17.54 12.47 -12.58
CA VAL A 145 16.24 12.19 -11.94
C VAL A 145 15.15 12.23 -13.01
N PHE A 146 14.32 11.19 -13.06
CA PHE A 146 13.16 11.13 -13.94
C PHE A 146 11.87 11.23 -13.12
N VAL A 147 10.96 12.09 -13.56
CA VAL A 147 9.60 12.22 -13.01
C VAL A 147 8.64 12.42 -14.17
N GLY A 148 7.77 11.44 -14.42
CA GLY A 148 6.88 11.48 -15.58
C GLY A 148 6.14 10.16 -15.79
N SER A 149 5.54 10.00 -16.98
CA SER A 149 4.84 8.78 -17.35
C SER A 149 5.81 7.63 -17.56
N VAL A 150 5.40 6.40 -17.22
CA VAL A 150 6.16 5.19 -17.56
C VAL A 150 6.36 5.04 -19.08
N ASN A 151 5.47 5.63 -19.89
CA ASN A 151 5.56 5.59 -21.35
C ASN A 151 6.53 6.64 -21.92
N GLU A 152 6.89 7.66 -21.14
CA GLU A 152 7.77 8.77 -21.53
C GLU A 152 9.24 8.51 -21.15
N ILE A 153 9.57 7.30 -20.68
CA ILE A 153 10.95 6.95 -20.33
C ILE A 153 11.75 6.67 -21.62
N ASP A 154 12.57 7.64 -22.03
CA ASP A 154 13.44 7.51 -23.21
C ASP A 154 14.69 6.65 -22.96
N CYS A 155 15.22 6.66 -21.73
CA CYS A 155 16.44 5.93 -21.41
C CYS A 155 16.14 4.45 -21.20
N GLU A 156 16.59 3.59 -22.12
CA GLU A 156 16.35 2.14 -22.09
C GLU A 156 16.81 1.47 -20.79
N VAL A 157 17.91 1.93 -20.19
CA VAL A 157 18.40 1.40 -18.91
C VAL A 157 17.43 1.72 -17.76
N ILE A 158 16.92 2.95 -17.70
CA ILE A 158 15.92 3.35 -16.71
C ILE A 158 14.62 2.59 -16.95
N LYS A 159 14.21 2.45 -18.22
CA LYS A 159 13.00 1.76 -18.62
C LYS A 159 13.00 0.30 -18.19
N GLN A 160 14.07 -0.44 -18.50
CA GLN A 160 14.24 -1.83 -18.06
C GLN A 160 14.17 -1.93 -16.53
N ARG A 161 14.87 -1.04 -15.83
CA ARG A 161 14.90 -1.02 -14.37
C ARG A 161 13.53 -0.71 -13.77
N VAL A 162 12.78 0.21 -14.34
CA VAL A 162 11.41 0.54 -13.92
C VAL A 162 10.49 -0.66 -14.17
N PHE A 163 10.62 -1.33 -15.31
CA PHE A 163 9.77 -2.44 -15.71
C PHE A 163 9.92 -3.69 -14.81
N GLU A 164 11.05 -3.84 -14.13
CA GLU A 164 11.21 -4.86 -13.09
C GLU A 164 10.18 -4.68 -11.97
N PHE A 165 9.79 -3.45 -11.62
CA PHE A 165 8.94 -3.15 -10.47
C PHE A 165 7.49 -2.80 -10.81
N VAL A 166 7.20 -2.41 -12.06
CA VAL A 166 5.84 -1.99 -12.49
C VAL A 166 4.79 -3.09 -12.27
N SER A 167 5.16 -4.36 -12.47
CA SER A 167 4.25 -5.51 -12.36
C SER A 167 4.64 -6.52 -11.29
N GLU A 168 5.74 -6.29 -10.55
CA GLU A 168 6.16 -7.17 -9.47
C GLU A 168 5.61 -6.67 -8.15
N PHE A 169 4.52 -7.30 -7.68
CA PHE A 169 4.04 -7.13 -6.31
C PHE A 169 3.47 -8.45 -5.82
N GLN A 170 3.93 -8.85 -4.64
CA GLN A 170 3.38 -9.98 -3.90
C GLN A 170 2.53 -9.41 -2.76
N ASP A 171 1.38 -10.01 -2.49
CA ASP A 171 0.51 -9.69 -1.35
C ASP A 171 -0.30 -8.36 -1.43
N GLY A 172 -0.74 -7.96 -2.63
CA GLY A 172 -1.74 -6.91 -2.82
C GLY A 172 -3.15 -7.34 -2.41
N ASP A 173 -3.97 -6.42 -1.89
CA ASP A 173 -5.38 -6.68 -1.55
C ASP A 173 -6.31 -6.51 -2.76
N LEU A 174 -7.63 -6.71 -2.57
CA LEU A 174 -8.61 -6.53 -3.65
C LEU A 174 -8.51 -5.16 -4.33
N PHE A 175 -8.43 -4.10 -3.53
CA PHE A 175 -8.45 -2.74 -4.06
C PHE A 175 -7.14 -2.41 -4.79
N TRP A 176 -6.03 -3.04 -4.39
CA TRP A 176 -4.76 -2.99 -5.11
C TRP A 176 -4.90 -3.52 -6.54
N SER A 177 -5.49 -4.72 -6.67
CA SER A 177 -5.68 -5.36 -7.97
C SER A 177 -6.69 -4.59 -8.81
N LEU A 178 -7.80 -4.10 -8.23
CA LEU A 178 -8.73 -3.22 -8.94
C LEU A 178 -8.06 -1.92 -9.42
N ASN A 179 -7.18 -1.31 -8.61
CA ASN A 179 -6.40 -0.15 -9.05
C ASN A 179 -5.49 -0.51 -10.23
N GLY A 180 -4.79 -1.65 -10.19
CA GLY A 180 -3.95 -2.12 -11.28
C GLY A 180 -4.70 -2.37 -12.60
N ILE A 181 -5.92 -2.93 -12.52
CA ILE A 181 -6.80 -3.15 -13.69
C ILE A 181 -7.17 -1.82 -14.35
N GLY A 182 -7.68 -0.88 -13.56
CA GLY A 182 -8.14 0.42 -14.05
C GLY A 182 -7.03 1.45 -14.29
N THR A 183 -5.75 1.10 -14.07
CA THR A 183 -4.63 2.07 -14.16
C THR A 183 -4.49 2.60 -15.59
N PRO A 184 -4.74 3.90 -15.84
CA PRO A 184 -4.55 4.48 -17.17
C PRO A 184 -3.06 4.65 -17.49
N ASP A 185 -2.28 5.08 -16.50
CA ASP A 185 -0.85 5.31 -16.60
C ASP A 185 -0.17 5.09 -15.23
N VAL A 186 1.14 4.85 -15.22
CA VAL A 186 1.96 4.77 -14.00
C VAL A 186 2.87 5.97 -13.95
N SER A 187 2.70 6.81 -12.93
CA SER A 187 3.63 7.90 -12.64
C SER A 187 4.90 7.35 -12.01
N VAL A 188 6.05 7.61 -12.62
CA VAL A 188 7.33 7.10 -12.17
C VAL A 188 8.18 8.22 -11.61
N VAL A 189 8.77 7.98 -10.44
CA VAL A 189 9.85 8.80 -9.87
C VAL A 189 11.09 7.92 -9.76
N TYR A 190 12.09 8.16 -10.60
CA TYR A 190 13.35 7.42 -10.58
C TYR A 190 14.50 8.34 -10.17
N VAL A 191 15.23 7.96 -9.12
CA VAL A 191 16.42 8.65 -8.63
C VAL A 191 17.64 7.75 -8.85
N PRO A 192 18.63 8.18 -9.65
CA PRO A 192 19.78 7.36 -10.00
C PRO A 192 20.76 7.22 -8.84
N LYS A 193 21.76 6.35 -9.03
CA LYS A 193 22.79 6.07 -8.02
C LYS A 193 23.52 7.34 -7.60
N GLU A 194 23.81 7.44 -6.31
CA GLU A 194 24.51 8.54 -5.64
C GLU A 194 23.87 9.93 -5.84
N CYS A 195 22.65 9.99 -6.40
CA CYS A 195 21.94 11.25 -6.63
C CYS A 195 21.14 11.65 -5.40
N ARG A 196 21.47 12.83 -4.86
CA ARG A 196 20.80 13.37 -3.67
C ARG A 196 19.88 14.51 -4.06
N VAL A 197 18.58 14.24 -4.02
CA VAL A 197 17.56 15.25 -4.20
C VAL A 197 17.38 16.01 -2.87
N GLU A 198 17.87 17.25 -2.84
CA GLU A 198 17.83 18.10 -1.63
C GLU A 198 16.45 18.75 -1.41
N ILE A 199 15.70 18.98 -2.48
CA ILE A 199 14.37 19.61 -2.43
C ILE A 199 13.30 18.51 -2.53
N PRO A 200 12.33 18.44 -1.61
CA PRO A 200 11.25 17.46 -1.70
C PRO A 200 10.45 17.60 -3.02
N LEU A 201 10.08 16.47 -3.62
CA LEU A 201 9.12 16.39 -4.72
C LEU A 201 7.71 16.29 -4.16
N HIS A 202 6.79 17.11 -4.68
CA HIS A 202 5.38 17.12 -4.31
C HIS A 202 4.53 16.39 -5.35
N LEU A 203 3.96 15.26 -4.96
CA LEU A 203 2.96 14.52 -5.72
C LEU A 203 1.56 15.03 -5.35
N MET A 204 0.92 15.70 -6.29
CA MET A 204 -0.41 16.27 -6.10
C MET A 204 -1.44 15.46 -6.88
N PHE A 205 -2.36 14.84 -6.16
CA PHE A 205 -3.48 14.10 -6.74
C PHE A 205 -4.74 14.97 -6.72
N TYR A 206 -5.46 15.01 -7.82
CA TYR A 206 -6.74 15.70 -7.95
C TYR A 206 -7.80 14.73 -8.50
N SER A 207 -8.91 14.58 -7.79
CA SER A 207 -10.09 13.89 -8.29
C SER A 207 -11.06 14.92 -8.87
N SER A 208 -11.34 14.82 -10.17
CA SER A 208 -12.13 15.83 -10.88
C SER A 208 -13.63 15.55 -10.89
N GLU A 209 -14.05 14.28 -10.81
CA GLU A 209 -15.47 13.93 -10.64
C GLU A 209 -15.82 13.77 -9.16
N SER A 210 -16.94 14.35 -8.75
CA SER A 210 -17.58 14.13 -7.45
C SER A 210 -19.09 14.02 -7.66
N GLU A 211 -19.76 13.31 -6.75
CA GLU A 211 -21.20 13.08 -6.81
C GLU A 211 -21.90 13.69 -5.58
N ASP A 212 -23.21 13.90 -5.70
CA ASP A 212 -24.03 14.44 -4.62
C ASP A 212 -24.01 13.53 -3.38
N VAL A 213 -24.05 14.12 -2.18
CA VAL A 213 -24.21 13.34 -0.94
C VAL A 213 -25.54 12.57 -1.01
N GLY A 214 -25.46 11.23 -1.00
CA GLY A 214 -26.62 10.35 -1.15
C GLY A 214 -26.82 9.81 -2.58
N SER A 215 -26.02 10.25 -3.55
CA SER A 215 -25.91 9.55 -4.85
C SER A 215 -25.40 8.13 -4.61
N ASN A 216 -25.97 7.16 -5.33
CA ASN A 216 -25.44 5.81 -5.34
C ASN A 216 -24.32 5.62 -6.36
N VAL A 217 -24.04 6.63 -7.19
CA VAL A 217 -22.94 6.58 -8.16
C VAL A 217 -21.64 6.90 -7.44
N LEU A 218 -20.60 6.10 -7.69
CA LEU A 218 -19.27 6.33 -7.16
C LEU A 218 -18.28 6.49 -8.33
N PRO A 219 -17.87 7.72 -8.67
CA PRO A 219 -16.82 7.94 -9.63
C PRO A 219 -15.51 7.36 -9.10
N VAL A 220 -14.81 6.60 -9.94
CA VAL A 220 -13.56 5.93 -9.57
C VAL A 220 -12.47 6.31 -10.55
N SER A 221 -11.33 6.75 -10.01
CA SER A 221 -10.08 6.88 -10.74
C SER A 221 -9.00 5.98 -10.12
N ASN A 222 -8.05 5.55 -10.95
CA ASN A 222 -7.04 4.56 -10.57
C ASN A 222 -5.62 5.10 -10.75
N PRO A 223 -5.22 6.14 -9.98
CA PRO A 223 -3.85 6.64 -10.03
C PRO A 223 -2.89 5.62 -9.45
N ARG A 224 -1.71 5.50 -10.06
CA ARG A 224 -0.63 4.64 -9.58
C ARG A 224 0.72 5.35 -9.67
N VAL A 225 1.49 5.27 -8.60
CA VAL A 225 2.83 5.85 -8.50
C VAL A 225 3.84 4.80 -8.12
N LEU A 226 4.94 4.75 -8.87
CA LEU A 226 6.11 3.93 -8.63
C LEU A 226 7.30 4.83 -8.34
N VAL A 227 7.89 4.68 -7.15
CA VAL A 227 9.11 5.40 -6.76
C VAL A 227 10.26 4.41 -6.67
N ILE A 228 11.33 4.66 -7.42
CA ILE A 228 12.55 3.88 -7.39
C ILE A 228 13.69 4.82 -7.05
N VAL A 229 14.43 4.49 -6.00
CA VAL A 229 15.67 5.21 -5.69
C VAL A 229 16.80 4.21 -5.55
N GLU A 230 17.83 4.45 -6.35
CA GLU A 230 19.01 3.61 -6.46
C GLU A 230 20.05 3.88 -5.36
N GLU A 231 21.07 3.02 -5.33
CA GLU A 231 22.16 3.02 -4.36
C GLU A 231 22.85 4.38 -4.22
N GLY A 232 22.98 4.87 -2.99
CA GLY A 232 23.46 6.20 -2.62
C GLY A 232 22.42 7.32 -2.75
N GLY A 233 21.23 7.03 -3.27
CA GLY A 233 20.21 8.02 -3.59
C GLY A 233 19.58 8.68 -2.36
N ARG A 234 18.96 9.85 -2.56
CA ARG A 234 18.15 10.52 -1.54
C ARG A 234 16.95 11.21 -2.18
N LEU A 235 15.76 11.01 -1.61
CA LEU A 235 14.54 11.67 -2.06
C LEU A 235 13.65 12.05 -0.87
N GLY A 236 13.15 13.28 -0.88
CA GLY A 236 12.03 13.72 -0.07
C GLY A 236 10.75 13.67 -0.91
N LEU A 237 9.68 13.08 -0.39
CA LEU A 237 8.36 13.09 -1.03
C LEU A 237 7.32 13.75 -0.15
N LEU A 238 6.53 14.63 -0.74
CA LEU A 238 5.30 15.19 -0.21
C LEU A 238 4.14 14.68 -1.05
N ARG A 239 3.05 14.26 -0.42
CA ARG A 239 1.83 13.84 -1.12
C ARG A 239 0.66 14.66 -0.61
N SER A 240 -0.15 15.19 -1.53
CA SER A 240 -1.43 15.81 -1.21
C SER A 240 -2.52 15.24 -2.12
N ILE A 241 -3.73 15.12 -1.58
CA ILE A 241 -4.90 14.73 -2.34
C ILE A 241 -5.92 15.85 -2.22
N LEU A 242 -6.46 16.27 -3.36
CA LEU A 242 -7.47 17.29 -3.49
C LEU A 242 -8.64 16.69 -4.25
N VAL A 243 -9.83 17.16 -3.92
CA VAL A 243 -11.05 16.77 -4.63
C VAL A 243 -11.83 18.04 -4.96
N GLU A 244 -12.50 18.03 -6.11
CA GLU A 244 -13.34 19.14 -6.54
C GLU A 244 -14.41 19.48 -5.49
N MET A 245 -14.50 20.76 -5.11
CA MET A 245 -15.46 21.26 -4.12
C MET A 245 -16.87 21.20 -4.71
N GLY A 246 -17.78 20.45 -4.09
CA GLY A 246 -19.13 20.35 -4.66
C GLY A 246 -20.09 19.54 -3.85
N ARG A 247 -19.80 18.26 -3.58
CA ARG A 247 -20.59 17.33 -2.75
C ARG A 247 -19.76 16.07 -2.47
N GLY A 248 -20.12 15.34 -1.42
CA GLY A 248 -19.26 14.43 -0.66
C GLY A 248 -18.53 13.35 -1.46
N VAL A 249 -17.25 13.16 -1.12
CA VAL A 249 -16.43 12.07 -1.65
C VAL A 249 -16.53 10.92 -0.68
N ILE A 250 -17.12 9.82 -1.14
CA ILE A 250 -17.51 8.72 -0.26
C ILE A 250 -16.30 7.83 0.09
N GLY A 251 -15.24 7.79 -0.72
CA GLY A 251 -14.04 7.03 -0.37
C GLY A 251 -12.83 7.25 -1.29
N LEU A 252 -11.64 7.47 -0.71
CA LEU A 252 -10.36 7.38 -1.42
C LEU A 252 -9.60 6.15 -0.94
N ILE A 253 -9.18 5.29 -1.87
CA ILE A 253 -8.23 4.20 -1.60
C ILE A 253 -6.95 4.47 -2.39
N GLY A 254 -5.94 4.99 -1.71
CA GLY A 254 -4.68 5.38 -2.33
C GLY A 254 -3.60 4.32 -2.14
N PHE A 255 -2.94 3.95 -3.23
CA PHE A 255 -1.80 3.04 -3.25
C PHE A 255 -0.49 3.80 -3.51
N GLY A 256 0.62 3.26 -3.06
CA GLY A 256 1.95 3.75 -3.40
C GLY A 256 2.99 2.64 -3.19
N ASP A 257 3.74 2.37 -4.25
CA ASP A 257 4.88 1.46 -4.25
C ASP A 257 6.18 2.26 -4.17
N VAL A 258 7.02 1.96 -3.19
CA VAL A 258 8.36 2.54 -3.10
C VAL A 258 9.43 1.47 -2.93
N TYR A 259 10.28 1.33 -3.94
CA TYR A 259 11.41 0.41 -3.96
C TYR A 259 12.71 1.18 -3.76
N TRP A 260 13.53 0.73 -2.80
CA TRP A 260 14.70 1.49 -2.37
C TRP A 260 15.96 0.65 -2.25
N ARG A 261 17.05 1.01 -2.92
CA ARG A 261 18.35 0.36 -2.81
C ARG A 261 19.35 1.35 -2.20
N ARG A 262 19.89 1.12 -0.99
CA ARG A 262 21.01 1.87 -0.34
C ARG A 262 20.91 3.41 -0.35
N GLY A 263 20.77 4.09 0.78
CA GLY A 263 20.68 5.57 0.82
C GLY A 263 19.59 6.06 1.79
N LYS A 264 19.20 7.35 1.75
CA LYS A 264 18.18 7.92 2.66
C LYS A 264 16.87 8.28 1.95
N LEU A 265 15.79 7.56 2.22
CA LEU A 265 14.43 7.88 1.80
C LEU A 265 13.69 8.64 2.90
N ARG A 266 13.09 9.78 2.57
CA ARG A 266 12.13 10.48 3.42
C ARG A 266 10.80 10.54 2.70
N ILE A 267 9.83 9.72 3.12
CA ILE A 267 8.44 9.91 2.69
C ILE A 267 7.74 10.65 3.82
N LEU A 268 7.33 11.88 3.51
CA LEU A 268 6.51 12.68 4.39
C LEU A 268 5.10 12.70 3.81
N LEU A 269 4.25 11.81 4.31
CA LEU A 269 2.83 11.87 4.02
C LEU A 269 2.22 12.94 4.93
N ILE A 270 2.11 14.12 4.36
CA ILE A 270 1.44 15.26 4.99
C ILE A 270 0.01 15.28 4.47
N HIS A 271 -0.95 14.92 5.31
CA HIS A 271 -2.33 15.41 5.14
C HIS A 271 -2.44 16.71 5.94
N PHE A 272 -1.78 17.77 5.45
CA PHE A 272 -2.08 19.13 5.89
C PHE A 272 -3.06 19.72 4.89
N GLY A 273 -4.34 19.75 5.29
CA GLY A 273 -5.15 20.90 4.93
C GLY A 273 -4.42 22.12 5.49
N ARG A 274 -4.10 23.10 4.65
CA ARG A 274 -3.47 24.35 5.10
C ARG A 274 -4.35 25.13 6.09
N ASP A 275 -5.58 24.67 6.28
CA ASP A 275 -6.36 24.84 7.49
C ASP A 275 -6.90 23.47 7.90
N PRO A 276 -7.03 23.15 9.20
CA PRO A 276 -7.91 22.04 9.63
C PRO A 276 -9.34 22.23 9.08
N MET A 277 -9.70 23.45 8.70
CA MET A 277 -10.90 23.80 7.95
C MET A 277 -10.92 23.29 6.50
N LEU A 278 -9.78 23.09 5.83
CA LEU A 278 -9.71 22.67 4.42
C LEU A 278 -9.97 21.16 4.24
N LEU A 279 -9.56 20.32 5.19
CA LEU A 279 -9.92 18.90 5.20
C LEU A 279 -11.40 18.73 5.60
N ILE A 280 -11.89 19.56 6.52
CA ILE A 280 -13.32 19.71 6.86
C ILE A 280 -14.14 20.27 5.68
N GLN A 281 -13.55 21.08 4.79
CA GLN A 281 -14.17 21.58 3.56
C GLN A 281 -14.12 20.56 2.40
N SER A 282 -13.18 19.61 2.40
CA SER A 282 -12.98 18.63 1.31
C SER A 282 -13.97 17.46 1.26
N GLY A 283 -14.89 17.34 2.24
CA GLY A 283 -16.02 16.40 2.17
C GLY A 283 -15.66 14.91 2.08
N LEU A 284 -14.44 14.51 2.44
CA LEU A 284 -13.98 13.12 2.42
C LEU A 284 -14.48 12.35 3.64
N LEU A 285 -15.40 11.40 3.43
CA LEU A 285 -15.99 10.60 4.51
C LEU A 285 -15.11 9.40 4.92
N PHE A 286 -14.37 8.86 3.96
CA PHE A 286 -13.53 7.68 4.14
C PHE A 286 -12.22 7.81 3.34
N VAL A 287 -11.10 7.51 4.00
CA VAL A 287 -9.79 7.47 3.37
C VAL A 287 -9.05 6.23 3.83
N ARG A 288 -8.68 5.35 2.91
CA ARG A 288 -7.74 4.25 3.16
C ARG A 288 -6.46 4.44 2.36
N HIS A 289 -5.32 4.32 3.03
CA HIS A 289 -4.02 4.37 2.41
C HIS A 289 -3.25 3.09 2.66
N ASN A 290 -2.81 2.44 1.58
CA ASN A 290 -1.91 1.30 1.66
C ASN A 290 -0.55 1.76 1.08
N LEU A 291 0.45 1.90 1.94
CA LEU A 291 1.83 2.20 1.55
C LEU A 291 2.68 0.93 1.62
N HIS A 292 3.31 0.57 0.50
CA HIS A 292 4.33 -0.48 0.47
C HIS A 292 5.72 0.12 0.28
N VAL A 293 6.64 -0.26 1.15
CA VAL A 293 8.06 0.11 1.06
C VAL A 293 8.91 -1.14 1.17
N GLN A 294 9.81 -1.35 0.20
CA GLN A 294 10.78 -2.44 0.22
C GLN A 294 12.20 -1.90 0.14
N GLN A 295 13.02 -2.25 1.13
CA GLN A 295 14.47 -2.02 1.06
C GLN A 295 15.11 -3.17 0.29
N VAL A 296 15.56 -2.89 -0.94
CA VAL A 296 16.25 -3.81 -1.86
C VAL A 296 17.78 -3.59 -1.88
N GLY A 297 18.33 -2.97 -0.82
CA GLY A 297 19.77 -2.84 -0.59
C GLY A 297 20.12 -2.61 0.88
N GLY A 298 21.33 -3.01 1.31
CA GLY A 298 21.77 -2.86 2.71
C GLY A 298 22.00 -1.40 3.10
N GLU A 299 22.21 -1.06 4.38
CA GLU A 299 22.54 0.33 4.79
C GLU A 299 21.51 1.38 4.30
N THR A 300 20.28 0.95 4.07
CA THR A 300 19.18 1.81 3.65
C THR A 300 18.58 2.48 4.87
N ILE A 301 18.29 3.79 4.79
CA ILE A 301 17.58 4.55 5.81
C ILE A 301 16.22 4.95 5.27
N THR A 302 15.15 4.53 5.92
CA THR A 302 13.78 4.89 5.58
C THR A 302 13.14 5.69 6.73
N GLU A 303 12.81 6.94 6.48
CA GLU A 303 12.05 7.78 7.42
C GLU A 303 10.65 8.02 6.86
N LEU A 304 9.63 7.52 7.58
CA LEU A 304 8.22 7.69 7.26
C LEU A 304 7.57 8.56 8.32
N SER A 305 6.86 9.60 7.90
CA SER A 305 6.11 10.46 8.81
C SER A 305 4.70 10.70 8.27
N PHE A 306 3.71 10.35 9.08
CA PHE A 306 2.30 10.46 8.80
C PHE A 306 1.68 11.42 9.81
N HIS A 307 1.08 12.50 9.30
CA HIS A 307 0.45 13.53 10.13
C HIS A 307 -1.00 13.70 9.70
N LEU A 308 -1.93 13.41 10.61
CA LEU A 308 -3.35 13.29 10.31
C LEU A 308 -4.18 14.06 11.36
N CYS A 309 -5.16 14.82 10.90
CA CYS A 309 -6.17 15.46 11.75
C CYS A 309 -7.55 15.13 11.18
N LEU A 310 -8.40 14.54 12.02
CA LEU A 310 -9.69 14.00 11.63
C LEU A 310 -10.81 14.72 12.38
N HIS A 311 -11.91 14.99 11.69
CA HIS A 311 -13.17 15.44 12.29
C HIS A 311 -14.22 14.33 12.12
N GLU A 312 -15.22 14.48 11.24
CA GLU A 312 -16.28 13.48 10.99
C GLU A 312 -15.94 12.48 9.87
N GLN A 313 -14.76 11.87 9.92
CA GLN A 313 -14.28 10.99 8.86
C GLN A 313 -13.61 9.73 9.39
N THR A 314 -13.63 8.67 8.58
CA THR A 314 -12.83 7.47 8.81
C THR A 314 -11.53 7.58 8.04
N GLN A 315 -10.40 7.45 8.73
CA GLN A 315 -9.11 7.36 8.10
C GLN A 315 -8.41 6.07 8.54
N ASP A 316 -7.92 5.36 7.55
CA ASP A 316 -7.29 4.06 7.68
C ASP A 316 -5.95 4.07 6.95
N LEU A 317 -4.85 3.82 7.66
CA LEU A 317 -3.50 3.83 7.10
C LEU A 317 -2.83 2.49 7.40
N HIS A 318 -2.54 1.76 6.34
CA HIS A 318 -1.77 0.55 6.33
C HIS A 318 -0.40 0.87 5.73
N SER A 319 0.65 0.51 6.43
CA SER A 319 2.00 0.58 5.92
C SER A 319 2.68 -0.77 6.07
N ARG A 320 3.31 -1.24 5.00
CA ARG A 320 4.14 -2.43 5.01
C ARG A 320 5.56 -2.04 4.63
N LEU A 321 6.50 -2.23 5.55
CA LEU A 321 7.91 -2.04 5.32
C LEU A 321 8.63 -3.39 5.36
N VAL A 322 9.28 -3.77 4.26
CA VAL A 322 10.06 -5.00 4.16
C VAL A 322 11.56 -4.66 4.14
N LEU A 323 12.32 -5.26 5.04
CA LEU A 323 13.77 -5.14 5.13
C LEU A 323 14.42 -6.47 4.73
N ASP A 324 14.98 -6.51 3.52
CA ASP A 324 15.60 -7.71 2.94
C ASP A 324 17.13 -7.77 3.11
N HIS A 325 17.76 -6.64 3.44
CA HIS A 325 19.22 -6.51 3.41
C HIS A 325 19.82 -6.04 4.74
N PRO A 326 21.09 -6.39 5.02
CA PRO A 326 21.75 -6.02 6.27
C PRO A 326 21.86 -4.52 6.52
N ARG A 327 21.92 -4.13 7.79
CA ARG A 327 22.15 -2.75 8.26
C ARG A 327 21.08 -1.74 7.80
N GLY A 328 19.88 -2.22 7.47
CA GLY A 328 18.74 -1.36 7.20
C GLY A 328 18.31 -0.61 8.46
N THR A 329 18.00 0.67 8.33
CA THR A 329 17.39 1.49 9.38
C THR A 329 16.04 1.98 8.92
N SER A 330 15.05 1.96 9.80
CA SER A 330 13.78 2.61 9.55
C SER A 330 13.22 3.30 10.79
N GLN A 331 12.58 4.44 10.57
CA GLN A 331 11.85 5.17 11.59
C GLN A 331 10.51 5.58 11.02
N GLN A 332 9.45 5.04 11.63
CA GLN A 332 8.09 5.33 11.26
C GLN A 332 7.39 6.09 12.37
N LEU A 333 6.90 7.28 12.04
CA LEU A 333 6.16 8.14 12.95
C LEU A 333 4.75 8.35 12.44
N HIS A 334 3.77 7.86 13.18
CA HIS A 334 2.35 8.14 12.95
C HIS A 334 1.83 9.09 14.03
N LYS A 335 1.38 10.28 13.63
CA LYS A 335 0.74 11.28 14.49
C LYS A 335 -0.68 11.53 14.02
N CYS A 336 -1.65 11.30 14.90
CA CYS A 336 -3.07 11.46 14.59
C CYS A 336 -3.77 12.32 15.64
N ILE A 337 -4.64 13.22 15.21
CA ILE A 337 -5.55 13.98 16.07
C ILE A 337 -6.97 13.63 15.66
N VAL A 338 -7.80 13.15 16.60
CA VAL A 338 -9.23 12.92 16.37
C VAL A 338 -10.01 13.97 17.13
N ALA A 339 -10.67 14.87 16.38
CA ALA A 339 -11.30 16.08 16.88
C ALA A 339 -12.81 15.98 17.07
N HIS A 340 -13.46 14.88 16.66
CA HIS A 340 -14.91 14.70 16.78
C HIS A 340 -15.29 13.27 17.20
N SER A 341 -16.47 13.12 17.79
CA SER A 341 -17.00 11.85 18.26
C SER A 341 -17.30 10.86 17.14
N SER A 342 -17.60 11.32 15.92
CA SER A 342 -17.82 10.44 14.76
C SER A 342 -16.53 10.05 14.03
N GLY A 343 -15.39 10.63 14.40
CA GLY A 343 -14.11 10.35 13.77
C GLY A 343 -13.54 8.97 14.12
N GLN A 344 -12.97 8.29 13.12
CA GLN A 344 -12.30 7.01 13.28
C GLN A 344 -10.90 7.06 12.68
N ALA A 345 -9.91 6.62 13.45
CA ALA A 345 -8.52 6.48 13.00
C ALA A 345 -8.06 5.02 13.15
N VAL A 346 -7.60 4.43 12.06
CA VAL A 346 -6.99 3.10 12.03
C VAL A 346 -5.57 3.24 11.49
N PHE A 347 -4.62 2.65 12.20
CA PHE A 347 -3.24 2.57 11.78
C PHE A 347 -2.71 1.15 11.95
N ASP A 348 -2.35 0.51 10.84
CA ASP A 348 -1.69 -0.79 10.81
C ASP A 348 -0.29 -0.63 10.22
N GLY A 349 0.71 -0.70 11.10
CA GLY A 349 2.11 -0.57 10.75
C GLY A 349 2.82 -1.92 10.84
N ASN A 350 3.07 -2.53 9.68
CA ASN A 350 3.77 -3.80 9.56
C ASN A 350 5.22 -3.60 9.14
N ILE A 351 6.15 -4.11 9.95
CA ILE A 351 7.58 -4.14 9.64
C ILE A 351 8.04 -5.60 9.58
N LYS A 352 8.40 -6.07 8.39
CA LYS A 352 8.93 -7.42 8.16
C LYS A 352 10.45 -7.34 8.00
N VAL A 353 11.18 -7.99 8.90
CA VAL A 353 12.64 -8.11 8.83
C VAL A 353 12.99 -9.53 8.39
N ASN A 354 13.44 -9.70 7.15
CA ASN A 354 13.77 -11.03 6.65
C ASN A 354 15.10 -11.55 7.23
N ARG A 355 15.26 -12.88 7.26
CA ARG A 355 16.35 -13.58 7.95
C ARG A 355 17.76 -13.05 7.63
N PHE A 356 17.99 -12.59 6.40
CA PHE A 356 19.30 -12.10 5.95
C PHE A 356 19.54 -10.61 6.24
N ALA A 357 18.55 -9.88 6.74
CA ALA A 357 18.64 -8.46 7.10
C ALA A 357 19.28 -8.24 8.48
N GLN A 358 20.49 -8.76 8.67
CA GLN A 358 21.25 -8.69 9.92
C GLN A 358 21.60 -7.24 10.30
N GLN A 359 21.67 -6.94 11.60
CA GLN A 359 21.97 -5.59 12.11
C GLN A 359 20.95 -4.51 11.70
N THR A 360 19.70 -4.90 11.47
CA THR A 360 18.61 -3.97 11.18
C THR A 360 18.19 -3.20 12.45
N ASN A 361 17.87 -1.92 12.29
CA ASN A 361 17.28 -1.08 13.33
C ASN A 361 15.97 -0.47 12.82
N ALA A 362 14.83 -1.04 13.21
CA ALA A 362 13.53 -0.57 12.79
C ALA A 362 12.71 -0.09 13.99
N GLY A 363 12.22 1.15 13.90
CA GLY A 363 11.39 1.77 14.92
C GLY A 363 10.05 2.22 14.35
N GLN A 364 8.98 1.98 15.11
CA GLN A 364 7.64 2.50 14.83
C GLN A 364 7.11 3.20 16.08
N MET A 365 6.59 4.41 15.91
CA MET A 365 5.97 5.19 16.97
C MET A 365 4.64 5.78 16.50
N THR A 366 3.59 5.46 17.25
CA THR A 366 2.25 6.04 17.05
C THR A 366 1.92 6.96 18.22
N ARG A 367 1.54 8.20 17.92
CA ARG A 367 1.07 9.18 18.89
C ARG A 367 -0.30 9.70 18.46
N THR A 368 -1.31 9.40 19.24
CA THR A 368 -2.67 9.87 18.98
C THR A 368 -3.14 10.80 20.08
N LEU A 369 -3.75 11.92 19.68
CA LEU A 369 -4.46 12.83 20.56
C LEU A 369 -5.96 12.73 20.26
N LEU A 370 -6.75 12.35 21.27
CA LEU A 370 -8.21 12.40 21.19
C LEU A 370 -8.66 13.69 21.88
N LEU A 371 -9.38 14.55 21.15
CA LEU A 371 -9.98 15.77 21.73
C LEU A 371 -11.36 15.51 22.31
N GLU A 372 -11.96 14.36 22.00
CA GLU A 372 -13.24 13.88 22.51
C GLU A 372 -13.06 12.68 23.46
N PRO A 373 -14.02 12.41 24.37
CA PRO A 373 -13.97 11.26 25.26
C PRO A 373 -13.82 9.95 24.49
N ARG A 374 -12.88 9.09 24.92
CA ARG A 374 -12.54 7.81 24.27
C ARG A 374 -13.73 6.87 23.99
N LYS A 375 -14.80 6.97 24.78
CA LYS A 375 -16.05 6.21 24.54
C LYS A 375 -16.73 6.55 23.20
N ASN A 376 -16.40 7.70 22.62
CA ASN A 376 -17.02 8.21 21.40
C ASN A 376 -16.14 7.95 20.17
N CYS A 377 -14.81 7.96 20.30
CA CYS A 377 -13.89 7.80 19.16
C CYS A 377 -13.38 6.35 19.02
N LYS A 378 -13.13 5.92 17.78
CA LYS A 378 -12.49 4.62 17.47
C LYS A 378 -11.03 4.83 17.08
N LEU A 379 -10.12 4.22 17.83
CA LEU A 379 -8.68 4.23 17.58
C LEU A 379 -8.14 2.81 17.63
N GLU A 380 -7.53 2.37 16.54
CA GLU A 380 -6.90 1.06 16.45
C GLU A 380 -5.48 1.22 15.92
N ALA A 381 -4.49 0.77 16.70
CA ALA A 381 -3.09 0.76 16.32
C ALA A 381 -2.56 -0.66 16.49
N GLN A 382 -2.21 -1.32 15.39
CA GLN A 382 -1.61 -2.65 15.46
C GLN A 382 -0.10 -2.53 15.74
N SER A 383 0.39 -3.39 16.63
CA SER A 383 1.84 -3.51 16.87
C SER A 383 2.49 -4.24 15.70
N PRO A 384 3.80 -4.01 15.43
CA PRO A 384 4.48 -4.73 14.37
C PRO A 384 4.37 -6.23 14.59
N ASN A 385 3.79 -6.96 13.63
CA ASN A 385 3.86 -8.41 13.64
C ASN A 385 5.29 -8.82 13.27
N HIS A 386 6.09 -9.16 14.28
CA HIS A 386 7.38 -9.82 14.08
C HIS A 386 7.10 -11.22 13.54
N SER A 387 7.38 -11.44 12.25
CA SER A 387 7.34 -12.77 11.61
C SER A 387 8.74 -13.24 11.28
#